data_AF-A0A7R9DIY3-F1
#
_entry.id   AF-A0A7R9DIY3-F1
#
_cell.length_a   1.000
_cell.length_b   1.000
_cell.length_c   1.000
_cell.angle_alpha   90.00
_cell.angle_beta   90.00
_cell.angle_gamma   90.00
#
_symmetry.space_group_name_H-M   'P 1'
#
loop_
_entity.id
_entity.type
_entity.pdbx_description
1 polymer ?
#
loop_
_entity_poly.entity_id
_entity_poly.type
_entity_poly.pdbx_seq_one_letter_code
_entity_poly.pdbx_strand_id
1 'polypeptide(L)'
;MFRSYKWRKDDPRPHEAGGKFAKGVIVRHYKEASIINIRVELTANHRGFFEFRLCPNNRPKKIGTQECLDKYILRRASQKDELQETRYYPELGNKIFEIKYVLPIGLTCTQCILQWRYIAGNNWGTCFNGTGAVGCGPQEEFRACADVAIVNASGLANDTSFEDERDNEIPVGDTNETKNSSNENENLFLLILMIIICTFTAVVILLSLVYLYYYQAKDHVKQLLKNKQQPLRPPRKKKYLNDDDHTNNEV
;
A
#
# COMPACT_ATOMS: atom_id res chain seq x y z
N MET A 1 -14.28 -13.55 2.38
CA MET A 1 -13.73 -12.17 2.32
C MET A 1 -12.22 -12.29 2.11
N PHE A 2 -11.76 -12.31 0.86
CA PHE A 2 -10.33 -12.39 0.55
C PHE A 2 -9.71 -11.01 0.83
N ARG A 3 -8.93 -10.92 1.91
CA ARG A 3 -8.12 -9.73 2.18
C ARG A 3 -7.00 -9.73 1.15
N SER A 4 -7.22 -9.04 0.03
CA SER A 4 -6.17 -8.67 -0.91
C SER A 4 -5.00 -8.14 -0.09
N TYR A 5 -3.89 -8.89 -0.08
CA TYR A 5 -2.64 -8.41 0.51
C TYR A 5 -2.34 -7.07 -0.15
N LYS A 6 -2.29 -6.01 0.66
CA LYS A 6 -1.94 -4.68 0.18
C LYS A 6 -0.47 -4.70 -0.24
N TRP A 7 -0.21 -5.17 -1.46
CA TRP A 7 1.02 -4.88 -2.17
C TRP A 7 1.17 -3.35 -2.18
N ARG A 8 2.36 -2.83 -1.84
CA ARG A 8 2.58 -1.39 -1.88
C ARG A 8 2.25 -0.90 -3.29
N LYS A 9 1.40 0.13 -3.37
CA LYS A 9 0.91 0.72 -4.63
C LYS A 9 1.94 1.65 -5.30
N ASP A 10 3.18 1.63 -4.83
CA ASP A 10 4.24 2.44 -5.41
C ASP A 10 4.65 1.82 -6.75
N ASP A 11 4.62 2.61 -7.83
CA ASP A 11 5.08 2.20 -9.15
C ASP A 11 6.16 3.18 -9.64
N PRO A 12 7.40 2.71 -9.90
CA PRO A 12 7.90 1.37 -9.66
C PRO A 12 8.06 1.06 -8.17
N ARG A 13 7.85 -0.19 -7.79
CA ARG A 13 8.12 -0.66 -6.41
C ARG A 13 9.61 -0.44 -6.08
N PRO A 14 9.99 -0.03 -4.85
CA PRO A 14 11.37 0.35 -4.56
C PRO A 14 12.44 -0.70 -4.86
N HIS A 15 12.10 -1.99 -4.81
CA HIS A 15 13.00 -3.13 -5.03
C HIS A 15 12.85 -3.78 -6.41
N GLU A 16 12.13 -3.15 -7.33
CA GLU A 16 11.96 -3.62 -8.70
C GLU A 16 12.59 -2.65 -9.68
N ALA A 17 12.83 -3.10 -10.92
CA ALA A 17 13.50 -2.31 -11.94
C ALA A 17 12.87 -0.90 -12.07
N GLY A 18 13.72 0.13 -12.07
CA GLY A 18 13.30 1.54 -12.01
C GLY A 18 13.12 2.08 -10.59
N GLY A 19 13.03 1.21 -9.58
CA GLY A 19 12.93 1.56 -8.17
C GLY A 19 14.22 2.12 -7.56
N LYS A 20 14.09 2.59 -6.31
CA LYS A 20 15.20 3.20 -5.56
C LYS A 20 16.39 2.23 -5.39
N PHE A 21 16.14 0.95 -5.17
CA PHE A 21 17.16 -0.03 -4.79
C PHE A 21 17.56 -0.97 -5.93
N ALA A 22 16.70 -1.21 -6.93
CA ALA A 22 17.02 -2.05 -8.07
C ALA A 22 17.78 -1.25 -9.15
N LYS A 23 19.11 -1.17 -8.98
CA LYS A 23 20.00 -0.44 -9.91
C LYS A 23 20.58 -1.31 -11.02
N GLY A 24 20.30 -2.62 -11.04
CA GLY A 24 20.86 -3.53 -12.03
C GLY A 24 22.35 -3.82 -11.82
N VAL A 25 22.85 -3.61 -10.60
CA VAL A 25 24.27 -3.77 -10.27
C VAL A 25 24.54 -5.24 -9.96
N ILE A 26 25.36 -5.88 -10.78
CA ILE A 26 25.75 -7.28 -10.58
C ILE A 26 26.62 -7.39 -9.32
N VAL A 27 26.07 -8.00 -8.26
CA VAL A 27 26.78 -8.12 -6.98
C VAL A 27 27.70 -9.35 -6.92
N ARG A 28 27.52 -10.31 -7.84
CA ARG A 28 28.34 -11.52 -7.90
C ARG A 28 28.26 -12.22 -9.25
N HIS A 29 29.34 -12.91 -9.61
CA HIS A 29 29.43 -13.80 -10.77
C HIS A 29 29.54 -15.25 -10.30
N TYR A 30 28.80 -16.15 -10.93
CA TYR A 30 28.81 -17.58 -10.66
C TYR A 30 29.02 -18.37 -11.95
N LYS A 31 29.41 -19.64 -11.81
CA LYS A 31 29.39 -20.61 -12.90
C LYS A 31 28.09 -21.40 -12.85
N GLU A 32 27.50 -21.71 -14.00
CA GLU A 32 26.36 -22.63 -14.08
C GLU A 32 26.72 -24.00 -13.46
N ALA A 33 25.71 -24.77 -13.05
CA ALA A 33 25.89 -26.07 -12.40
C ALA A 33 26.69 -26.05 -11.08
N SER A 34 27.14 -24.89 -10.61
CA SER A 34 27.92 -24.80 -9.36
C SER A 34 27.04 -24.77 -8.12
N ILE A 35 27.62 -25.20 -6.99
CA ILE A 35 27.04 -25.03 -5.67
C ILE A 35 27.39 -23.64 -5.14
N ILE A 36 26.37 -22.85 -4.81
CA ILE A 36 26.53 -21.52 -4.21
C ILE A 36 26.18 -21.55 -2.73
N ASN A 37 26.96 -20.82 -1.92
CA ASN A 37 26.62 -20.57 -0.52
C ASN A 37 25.82 -19.26 -0.42
N ILE A 38 24.59 -19.35 0.08
CA ILE A 38 23.69 -18.22 0.31
C ILE A 38 23.59 -18.00 1.81
N ARG A 39 23.67 -16.74 2.23
CA ARG A 39 23.53 -16.35 3.64
C ARG A 39 22.26 -15.53 3.82
N VAL A 40 21.41 -15.96 4.74
CA VAL A 40 20.20 -15.25 5.14
C VAL A 40 20.36 -14.83 6.58
N GLU A 41 20.36 -13.52 6.84
CA GLU A 41 20.31 -12.99 8.19
C GLU A 41 18.84 -12.85 8.62
N LEU A 42 18.42 -13.62 9.61
CA LEU A 42 17.13 -13.42 10.25
C LEU A 42 17.32 -12.65 11.56
N THR A 43 16.74 -11.46 11.61
CA THR A 43 16.63 -10.66 12.84
C THR A 43 15.42 -11.05 13.69
N ALA A 44 14.43 -11.69 13.08
CA ALA A 44 13.27 -12.30 13.74
C ALA A 44 12.89 -13.60 13.03
N ASN A 45 12.92 -14.72 13.75
CA ASN A 45 12.61 -16.04 13.22
C ASN A 45 11.14 -16.39 13.42
N HIS A 46 10.37 -16.42 12.33
CA HIS A 46 8.94 -16.73 12.33
C HIS A 46 8.66 -18.19 11.89
N ARG A 47 9.62 -19.10 12.04
CA ARG A 47 9.55 -20.52 11.59
C ARG A 47 9.29 -20.64 10.08
N GLY A 48 8.76 -21.74 9.59
CA GLY A 48 8.45 -21.90 8.16
C GLY A 48 9.67 -22.26 7.33
N PHE A 49 9.78 -21.74 6.10
CA PHE A 49 10.83 -22.17 5.17
C PHE A 49 11.30 -21.08 4.20
N PHE A 50 12.56 -21.18 3.80
CA PHE A 50 13.15 -20.43 2.69
C PHE A 50 13.08 -21.22 1.39
N GLU A 51 12.94 -20.48 0.29
CA GLU A 51 13.05 -20.99 -1.06
C GLU A 51 13.79 -19.97 -1.93
N PHE A 52 14.58 -20.45 -2.88
CA PHE A 52 15.36 -19.59 -3.77
C PHE A 52 14.94 -19.82 -5.22
N ARG A 53 14.82 -18.74 -5.97
CA ARG A 53 14.42 -18.74 -7.38
C ARG A 53 15.38 -17.92 -8.20
N LEU A 54 15.51 -18.28 -9.47
CA LEU A 54 16.25 -17.51 -10.47
C LEU A 54 15.36 -17.06 -11.61
N CYS A 55 15.70 -15.93 -12.21
CA CYS A 55 15.16 -15.50 -13.49
C CYS A 55 16.29 -14.96 -14.36
N PRO A 56 16.57 -15.52 -15.55
CA PRO A 56 17.54 -14.98 -16.51
C PRO A 56 16.97 -13.74 -17.22
N ASN A 57 16.88 -12.63 -16.49
CA ASN A 57 16.18 -11.43 -16.93
C ASN A 57 16.92 -10.69 -18.06
N ASN A 58 18.25 -10.55 -17.95
CA ASN A 58 19.16 -9.92 -18.92
C ASN A 58 18.82 -8.49 -19.36
N ARG A 59 17.74 -7.89 -18.81
CA ARG A 59 17.29 -6.52 -19.05
C ARG A 59 17.16 -5.82 -17.71
N PRO A 60 18.22 -5.21 -17.17
CA PRO A 60 18.21 -4.64 -15.81
C PRO A 60 17.16 -3.53 -15.57
N LYS A 61 16.61 -2.95 -16.65
CA LYS A 61 15.53 -1.95 -16.60
C LYS A 61 14.12 -2.55 -16.72
N LYS A 62 13.99 -3.85 -17.03
CA LYS A 62 12.71 -4.56 -17.08
C LYS A 62 12.49 -5.25 -15.74
N ILE A 63 11.26 -5.16 -15.24
CA ILE A 63 10.84 -5.84 -14.00
C ILE A 63 10.85 -7.34 -14.27
N GLY A 64 11.53 -8.11 -13.41
CA GLY A 64 11.47 -9.57 -13.44
C GLY A 64 10.09 -10.06 -13.04
N THR A 65 9.57 -11.04 -13.76
CA THR A 65 8.22 -11.57 -13.54
C THR A 65 8.23 -12.73 -12.56
N GLN A 66 7.10 -12.94 -11.89
CA GLN A 66 6.96 -14.07 -10.97
C GLN A 66 6.96 -15.39 -11.75
N GLU A 67 6.39 -15.38 -12.95
CA GLU A 67 6.35 -16.49 -13.89
C GLU A 67 7.76 -16.96 -14.28
N CYS A 68 8.68 -16.04 -14.57
CA CYS A 68 10.07 -16.36 -14.84
C CYS A 68 10.76 -16.99 -13.61
N LEU A 69 10.54 -16.42 -12.42
CA LEU A 69 11.12 -16.91 -11.17
C LEU A 69 10.62 -18.32 -10.80
N ASP A 70 9.33 -18.59 -10.98
CA ASP A 70 8.73 -19.89 -10.66
C ASP A 70 9.19 -21.01 -11.60
N LYS A 71 9.73 -20.67 -12.77
CA LYS A 71 10.33 -21.65 -13.70
C LYS A 71 11.66 -22.22 -13.18
N TYR A 72 12.41 -21.47 -12.39
CA TYR A 72 13.76 -21.86 -11.94
C TYR A 72 13.90 -21.81 -10.42
N ILE A 73 13.14 -22.66 -9.73
CA ILE A 73 13.29 -22.92 -8.29
C ILE A 73 14.58 -23.71 -8.06
N LEU A 74 15.45 -23.22 -7.19
CA LEU A 74 16.73 -23.85 -6.90
C LEU A 74 16.59 -25.07 -5.99
N ARG A 75 17.37 -26.10 -6.28
CA ARG A 75 17.50 -27.30 -5.42
C ARG A 75 18.65 -27.13 -4.44
N ARG A 76 18.45 -27.59 -3.21
CA ARG A 76 19.47 -27.62 -2.17
C ARG A 76 20.57 -28.61 -2.56
N ALA A 77 21.81 -28.24 -2.26
CA ALA A 77 22.97 -29.11 -2.50
C ALA A 77 23.10 -30.23 -1.45
N SER A 78 22.49 -30.08 -0.28
CA SER A 78 22.51 -31.09 0.80
C SER A 78 21.12 -31.70 0.97
N GLN A 79 20.99 -32.95 0.50
CA GLN A 79 19.77 -33.77 0.49
C GLN A 79 19.69 -34.67 1.73
N LYS A 80 19.85 -34.13 2.94
CA LYS A 80 19.60 -34.95 4.16
C LYS A 80 18.16 -35.47 4.23
N ASP A 81 17.25 -34.86 3.48
CA ASP A 81 15.84 -35.23 3.39
C ASP A 81 15.37 -34.99 1.94
N GLU A 82 15.17 -36.07 1.17
CA GLU A 82 14.72 -36.03 -0.23
C GLU A 82 13.33 -35.40 -0.38
N LEU A 83 12.54 -35.33 0.70
CA LEU A 83 11.19 -34.76 0.68
C LEU A 83 11.17 -33.22 0.64
N GLN A 84 12.32 -32.55 0.83
CA GLN A 84 12.42 -31.09 0.96
C GLN A 84 13.53 -30.50 0.08
N GLU A 85 13.64 -30.97 -1.16
CA GLU A 85 14.75 -30.63 -2.03
C GLU A 85 14.89 -29.12 -2.33
N THR A 86 13.80 -28.36 -2.35
CA THR A 86 13.81 -26.92 -2.69
C THR A 86 13.66 -26.01 -1.47
N ARG A 87 13.32 -26.58 -0.30
CA ARG A 87 12.97 -25.83 0.90
C ARG A 87 13.98 -26.02 2.01
N TYR A 88 14.35 -24.92 2.65
CA TYR A 88 15.17 -24.95 3.85
C TYR A 88 14.35 -24.46 5.04
N TYR A 89 14.27 -25.27 6.10
CA TYR A 89 13.57 -24.93 7.32
C TYR A 89 14.60 -24.43 8.35
N PRO A 90 14.65 -23.12 8.63
CA PRO A 90 15.60 -22.59 9.59
C PRO A 90 15.31 -23.12 11.00
N GLU A 91 16.36 -23.52 11.70
CA GLU A 91 16.31 -23.77 13.14
C GLU A 91 15.87 -22.52 13.90
N LEU A 92 15.41 -22.68 15.13
CA LEU A 92 15.07 -21.54 15.99
C LEU A 92 16.27 -20.62 16.24
N GLY A 93 15.96 -19.34 16.46
CA GLY A 93 16.93 -18.30 16.80
C GLY A 93 17.18 -17.29 15.68
N ASN A 94 17.70 -16.13 16.09
CA ASN A 94 18.04 -15.02 15.22
C ASN A 94 19.55 -15.09 14.95
N LYS A 95 19.91 -15.46 13.72
CA LYS A 95 21.29 -15.69 13.30
C LYS A 95 21.41 -15.61 11.78
N ILE A 96 22.64 -15.70 11.30
CA ILE A 96 22.92 -15.92 9.89
C ILE A 96 22.80 -17.42 9.61
N PHE A 97 21.93 -17.76 8.67
CA PHE A 97 21.78 -19.12 8.14
C PHE A 97 22.59 -19.24 6.84
N GLU A 98 23.54 -20.17 6.81
CA GLU A 98 24.31 -20.49 5.61
C GLU A 98 23.76 -21.76 4.97
N ILE A 99 23.36 -21.64 3.70
CA ILE A 99 22.66 -22.69 2.97
C ILE A 99 23.20 -22.82 1.55
N LYS A 100 23.33 -24.06 1.10
CA LYS A 100 23.93 -24.39 -0.19
C LYS A 100 22.87 -24.79 -1.19
N TYR A 101 22.88 -24.15 -2.35
CA TYR A 101 21.97 -24.43 -3.47
C TYR A 101 22.76 -24.68 -4.75
N VAL A 102 22.21 -25.48 -5.65
CA VAL A 102 22.81 -25.80 -6.95
C VAL A 102 22.21 -24.88 -8.01
N LEU A 103 23.04 -24.19 -8.77
CA LEU A 103 22.61 -23.43 -9.94
C LEU A 103 22.22 -24.40 -11.08
N PRO A 104 21.19 -24.11 -11.90
CA PRO A 104 20.77 -25.01 -12.97
C PRO A 104 21.87 -25.21 -14.02
N ILE A 105 21.89 -26.38 -14.63
CA ILE A 105 22.76 -26.69 -15.77
C ILE A 105 22.18 -26.01 -17.01
N GLY A 106 23.04 -25.38 -17.82
CA GLY A 106 22.65 -24.74 -19.08
C GLY A 106 21.97 -23.38 -18.90
N LEU A 107 21.80 -22.90 -17.67
CA LEU A 107 21.22 -21.59 -17.38
C LEU A 107 22.31 -20.55 -17.14
N THR A 108 22.48 -19.66 -18.11
CA THR A 108 23.40 -18.53 -18.03
C THR A 108 22.67 -17.22 -18.28
N CYS A 109 23.23 -16.13 -17.76
CA CYS A 109 22.62 -14.80 -17.79
C CYS A 109 23.67 -13.72 -17.53
N THR A 110 23.60 -12.63 -18.28
CA THR A 110 24.36 -11.40 -18.02
C THR A 110 23.80 -10.67 -16.80
N GLN A 111 22.49 -10.78 -16.56
CA GLN A 111 21.83 -10.35 -15.33
C GLN A 111 20.68 -11.30 -14.98
N CYS A 112 20.89 -12.13 -13.97
CA CYS A 112 19.86 -12.90 -13.30
C CYS A 112 19.34 -12.16 -12.07
N ILE A 113 18.06 -12.37 -11.79
CA ILE A 113 17.44 -12.02 -10.51
C ILE A 113 17.44 -13.28 -9.64
N LEU A 114 18.20 -13.27 -8.54
CA LEU A 114 18.13 -14.29 -7.49
C LEU A 114 17.15 -13.80 -6.41
N GLN A 115 16.01 -14.47 -6.29
CA GLN A 115 15.00 -14.16 -5.28
C GLN A 115 15.12 -15.11 -4.09
N TRP A 116 15.22 -14.55 -2.89
CA TRP A 116 14.90 -15.21 -1.64
C TRP A 116 13.41 -15.02 -1.35
N ARG A 117 12.71 -16.12 -1.08
CA ARG A 117 11.33 -16.12 -0.59
C ARG A 117 11.29 -16.83 0.76
N TYR A 118 10.71 -16.17 1.76
CA TYR A 118 10.52 -16.73 3.09
C TYR A 118 9.04 -16.76 3.44
N ILE A 119 8.51 -17.97 3.61
CA ILE A 119 7.16 -18.21 4.10
C ILE A 119 7.26 -18.54 5.58
N ALA A 120 6.72 -17.66 6.41
CA ALA A 120 6.64 -17.89 7.85
C ALA A 120 5.74 -19.09 8.18
N GLY A 121 5.78 -19.56 9.42
CA GLY A 121 5.03 -20.75 9.83
C GLY A 121 4.52 -20.67 11.26
N ASN A 122 4.30 -19.46 11.78
CA ASN A 122 3.89 -19.20 13.15
C ASN A 122 2.40 -18.81 13.28
N ASN A 123 1.69 -18.53 12.18
CA ASN A 123 0.26 -18.23 12.24
C ASN A 123 -0.57 -19.51 12.32
N TRP A 124 -1.66 -19.49 13.10
CA TRP A 124 -2.69 -20.52 13.08
C TRP A 124 -3.62 -20.33 11.86
N GLY A 125 -3.99 -21.43 11.20
CA GLY A 125 -4.96 -21.39 10.12
C GLY A 125 -5.51 -22.76 9.76
N THR A 126 -6.34 -22.81 8.73
CA THR A 126 -6.99 -24.02 8.24
C THR A 126 -6.07 -24.75 7.25
N CYS A 127 -5.80 -26.03 7.52
CA CYS A 127 -5.02 -26.93 6.67
C CYS A 127 -5.89 -27.47 5.52
N PHE A 128 -5.26 -28.11 4.52
CA PHE A 128 -5.97 -28.64 3.35
C PHE A 128 -7.06 -29.68 3.69
N ASN A 129 -6.85 -30.47 4.75
CA ASN A 129 -7.82 -31.45 5.26
C ASN A 129 -8.92 -30.83 6.13
N GLY A 130 -9.01 -29.50 6.24
CA GLY A 130 -10.01 -28.78 7.02
C GLY A 130 -9.69 -28.65 8.52
N THR A 131 -8.61 -29.25 9.03
CA THR A 131 -8.22 -29.08 10.45
C THR A 131 -7.55 -27.74 10.68
N GLY A 132 -7.53 -27.27 11.93
CA GLY A 132 -6.75 -26.09 12.33
C GLY A 132 -5.38 -26.49 12.86
N ALA A 133 -4.32 -25.81 12.42
CA ALA A 133 -2.99 -25.96 12.99
C ALA A 133 -2.11 -24.71 12.78
N VAL A 134 -1.04 -24.60 13.58
CA VAL A 134 0.03 -23.62 13.35
C VAL A 134 0.75 -23.94 12.05
N GLY A 135 1.02 -22.92 11.23
CA GLY A 135 1.69 -23.05 9.92
C GLY A 135 0.74 -23.35 8.76
N CYS A 136 -0.56 -23.56 9.03
CA CYS A 136 -1.56 -23.75 8.00
C CYS A 136 -2.23 -22.45 7.57
N GLY A 137 -2.82 -22.44 6.37
CA GLY A 137 -3.47 -21.26 5.80
C GLY A 137 -2.48 -20.13 5.47
N PRO A 138 -2.99 -18.90 5.29
CA PRO A 138 -2.20 -17.70 5.05
C PRO A 138 -1.05 -17.49 6.05
N GLN A 139 0.17 -17.37 5.53
CA GLN A 139 1.35 -17.04 6.32
C GLN A 139 1.94 -15.70 5.87
N GLU A 140 2.69 -15.05 6.76
CA GLU A 140 3.50 -13.89 6.39
C GLU A 140 4.58 -14.32 5.38
N GLU A 141 4.84 -13.44 4.42
CA GLU A 141 5.78 -13.71 3.34
C GLU A 141 6.76 -12.54 3.18
N PHE A 142 8.05 -12.86 3.16
CA PHE A 142 9.12 -11.92 2.88
C PHE A 142 9.80 -12.28 1.56
N ARG A 143 10.22 -11.26 0.82
CA ARG A 143 10.97 -11.41 -0.42
C ARG A 143 12.13 -10.44 -0.48
N ALA A 144 13.27 -10.91 -0.96
CA ALA A 144 14.40 -10.07 -1.33
C ALA A 144 15.00 -10.56 -2.64
N CYS A 145 15.61 -9.66 -3.40
CA CYS A 145 16.21 -9.95 -4.70
C CYS A 145 17.65 -9.46 -4.74
N ALA A 146 18.49 -10.15 -5.50
CA ALA A 146 19.85 -9.74 -5.84
C ALA A 146 20.12 -9.93 -7.33
N ASP A 147 20.83 -8.98 -7.94
CA ASP A 147 21.28 -9.05 -9.33
C ASP A 147 22.62 -9.79 -9.41
N VAL A 148 22.67 -10.93 -10.11
CA VAL A 148 23.87 -11.77 -10.23
C VAL A 148 24.11 -12.15 -11.70
N ALA A 149 25.34 -12.49 -12.08
CA ALA A 149 25.63 -13.04 -13.40
C ALA A 149 25.99 -14.52 -13.28
N ILE A 150 25.56 -15.32 -14.26
CA ILE A 150 25.88 -16.75 -14.34
C ILE A 150 26.48 -17.03 -15.71
N VAL A 151 27.70 -17.57 -15.71
CA VAL A 151 28.46 -17.89 -16.92
C VAL A 151 28.63 -19.40 -17.09
N ASN A 152 28.84 -19.84 -18.32
CA ASN A 152 29.18 -21.22 -18.63
C ASN A 152 30.64 -21.55 -18.25
N ALA A 153 31.09 -22.77 -18.54
CA ALA A 153 32.46 -23.22 -18.30
C ALA A 153 33.52 -22.34 -18.99
N SER A 154 33.19 -21.75 -20.14
CA SER A 154 34.06 -20.84 -20.92
C SER A 154 34.01 -19.38 -20.44
N GLY A 155 33.20 -19.05 -19.43
CA GLY A 155 33.06 -17.69 -18.92
C GLY A 155 32.10 -16.81 -19.73
N LEU A 156 31.33 -17.38 -20.66
CA LEU A 156 30.34 -16.69 -21.47
C LEU A 156 28.95 -16.80 -20.85
N ALA A 157 28.12 -15.77 -21.01
CA ALA A 157 26.72 -15.79 -20.58
C ALA A 157 25.80 -15.49 -21.76
N ASN A 158 24.65 -16.18 -21.81
CA ASN A 158 23.57 -15.83 -22.72
C ASN A 158 22.95 -14.50 -22.28
N ASP A 159 22.84 -13.55 -23.22
CA ASP A 159 22.20 -12.25 -23.02
C ASP A 159 20.75 -12.20 -23.51
N THR A 160 20.24 -13.30 -24.08
CA THR A 160 18.84 -13.44 -24.48
C THR A 160 17.95 -13.31 -23.24
N SER A 161 17.13 -12.29 -23.20
CA SER A 161 16.17 -12.07 -22.12
C SER A 161 15.08 -13.12 -22.12
N PHE A 162 14.58 -13.47 -20.94
CA PHE A 162 13.31 -14.21 -20.83
C PHE A 162 12.19 -13.41 -21.52
N GLU A 163 11.69 -13.91 -22.65
CA GLU A 163 10.50 -13.40 -23.30
C GLU A 163 9.29 -14.00 -22.59
N ASP A 164 8.46 -13.14 -22.02
CA ASP A 164 7.16 -13.55 -21.50
C ASP A 164 6.26 -13.79 -22.73
N GLU A 165 5.55 -14.91 -22.79
CA GLU A 165 4.64 -15.22 -23.92
C GLU A 165 3.59 -14.11 -24.11
N ARG A 166 3.34 -13.30 -23.07
CA ARG A 166 2.47 -12.11 -23.09
C ARG A 166 3.00 -10.95 -23.95
N ASP A 167 4.29 -10.91 -24.28
CA ASP A 167 4.88 -9.84 -25.10
C ASP A 167 4.70 -10.09 -26.62
N ASN A 168 4.20 -11.27 -27.02
CA ASN A 168 4.02 -11.69 -28.42
C ASN A 168 2.59 -11.55 -28.96
N GLU A 169 1.65 -10.97 -28.19
CA GLU A 169 0.38 -10.52 -28.76
C GLU A 169 0.64 -9.29 -29.64
N ILE A 170 0.78 -9.53 -30.94
CA ILE A 170 0.59 -8.52 -31.97
C ILE A 170 -0.75 -7.85 -31.69
N PRO A 171 -0.82 -6.52 -31.48
CA PRO A 171 -2.09 -5.84 -31.46
C PRO A 171 -2.66 -5.94 -32.88
N VAL A 172 -3.57 -6.88 -33.10
CA VAL A 172 -4.52 -6.78 -34.20
C VAL A 172 -5.23 -5.46 -33.94
N GLY A 173 -4.92 -4.48 -34.78
CA GLY A 173 -5.41 -3.12 -34.64
C GLY A 173 -6.93 -3.12 -34.66
N ASP A 174 -7.52 -3.00 -33.48
CA ASP A 174 -8.84 -2.44 -33.36
C ASP A 174 -8.64 -0.92 -33.25
N THR A 175 -8.88 -0.25 -34.38
CA THR A 175 -9.04 1.20 -34.41
C THR A 175 -10.18 1.55 -33.47
N ASN A 176 -9.87 2.00 -32.25
CA ASN A 176 -10.51 3.10 -31.51
C ASN A 176 -10.26 2.98 -30.00
N GLU A 177 -9.08 3.39 -29.52
CA GLU A 177 -8.97 3.98 -28.18
C GLU A 177 -8.15 5.26 -28.26
N THR A 178 -8.88 6.34 -28.52
CA THR A 178 -8.41 7.71 -28.33
C THR A 178 -8.00 7.88 -26.86
N LYS A 179 -6.73 8.20 -26.66
CA LYS A 179 -6.14 8.67 -25.39
C LYS A 179 -7.06 9.68 -24.70
N ASN A 180 -7.71 9.27 -23.62
CA ASN A 180 -8.41 10.17 -22.69
C ASN A 180 -7.69 10.22 -21.33
N SER A 181 -6.37 10.37 -21.35
CA SER A 181 -5.53 10.58 -20.16
C SER A 181 -5.01 12.03 -20.05
N SER A 182 -5.74 12.98 -20.64
CA SER A 182 -5.49 14.42 -20.50
C SER A 182 -6.65 15.16 -19.81
N ASN A 183 -7.84 14.54 -19.67
CA ASN A 183 -9.03 15.22 -19.17
C ASN A 183 -9.27 15.09 -17.65
N GLU A 184 -8.73 14.07 -16.97
CA GLU A 184 -8.93 13.94 -15.51
C GLU A 184 -8.10 14.94 -14.70
N ASN A 185 -6.89 15.26 -15.16
CA ASN A 185 -6.01 16.20 -14.47
C ASN A 185 -6.47 17.67 -14.61
N GLU A 186 -7.03 18.05 -15.77
CA GLU A 186 -7.61 19.38 -15.98
C GLU A 186 -8.89 19.58 -15.16
N ASN A 187 -9.78 18.57 -15.14
CA ASN A 187 -11.00 18.65 -14.34
C ASN A 187 -10.71 18.72 -12.83
N LEU A 188 -9.70 17.99 -12.35
CA LEU A 188 -9.27 18.07 -10.96
C LEU A 188 -8.65 19.43 -10.62
N PHE A 189 -7.84 19.99 -11.52
CA PHE A 189 -7.25 21.31 -11.35
C PHE A 189 -8.30 22.42 -11.34
N LEU A 190 -9.28 22.37 -12.26
CA LEU A 190 -10.40 23.31 -12.30
C LEU A 190 -11.29 23.20 -11.06
N LEU A 191 -11.53 21.99 -10.54
CA LEU A 191 -12.27 21.78 -9.29
C LEU A 191 -11.55 22.43 -8.10
N ILE A 192 -10.23 22.24 -8.00
CA ILE A 192 -9.43 22.83 -6.92
C ILE A 192 -9.42 24.36 -7.02
N LEU A 193 -9.29 24.91 -8.22
CA LEU A 193 -9.32 26.36 -8.45
C LEU A 193 -10.68 26.97 -8.05
N MET A 194 -11.79 26.31 -8.41
CA MET A 194 -13.14 26.72 -8.02
C MET A 194 -13.33 26.75 -6.51
N ILE A 195 -12.83 25.74 -5.78
CA ILE A 195 -12.92 25.69 -4.31
C ILE A 195 -12.14 26.86 -3.69
N ILE A 196 -10.94 27.16 -4.20
CA ILE A 196 -10.11 28.26 -3.70
C ILE A 196 -10.82 29.62 -3.92
N ILE A 197 -11.40 29.85 -5.10
CA ILE A 197 -12.13 31.09 -5.39
C ILE A 197 -13.38 31.23 -4.50
N CYS A 198 -14.15 30.15 -4.34
CA CYS A 198 -15.34 30.14 -3.47
C CYS A 198 -14.98 30.42 -2.00
N THR A 199 -13.90 29.84 -1.49
CA THR A 199 -13.45 30.10 -0.11
C THR A 199 -12.95 31.54 0.07
N PHE A 200 -12.17 32.06 -0.88
CA PHE A 200 -11.67 33.44 -0.83
C PHE A 200 -12.80 34.47 -0.88
N THR A 201 -13.76 34.28 -1.78
CA THR A 201 -14.95 35.15 -1.90
C THR A 201 -15.81 35.13 -0.63
N ALA A 202 -16.02 33.96 -0.01
CA ALA A 202 -16.73 33.86 1.26
C ALA A 202 -16.03 34.63 2.39
N VAL A 203 -14.69 34.56 2.48
CA VAL A 203 -13.92 35.33 3.45
C VAL A 203 -14.04 36.83 3.20
N VAL A 204 -13.93 37.27 1.95
CA VAL A 204 -14.08 38.69 1.59
C VAL A 204 -15.48 39.21 1.91
N ILE A 205 -16.53 38.43 1.65
CA ILE A 205 -17.91 38.80 2.00
C ILE A 205 -18.03 38.91 3.52
N LEU A 206 -17.53 37.95 4.29
CA LEU A 206 -17.58 37.99 5.75
C LEU A 206 -16.86 39.23 6.30
N LEU A 207 -15.66 39.52 5.80
CA LEU A 207 -14.90 40.71 6.20
C LEU A 207 -15.62 42.00 5.80
N SER A 208 -16.27 42.02 4.62
CA SER A 208 -17.06 43.16 4.17
C SER A 208 -18.29 43.38 5.04
N LEU A 209 -19.00 42.32 5.44
CA LEU A 209 -20.13 42.40 6.36
C LEU A 209 -19.71 42.88 7.74
N VAL A 210 -18.58 42.39 8.25
CA VAL A 210 -17.98 42.88 9.51
C VAL A 210 -17.61 44.36 9.38
N TYR A 211 -16.98 44.75 8.27
CA TYR A 211 -16.63 46.15 8.00
C TYR A 211 -17.88 47.04 7.96
N LEU A 212 -18.92 46.67 7.20
CA LEU A 212 -20.17 47.41 7.13
C LEU A 212 -20.88 47.46 8.48
N TYR A 213 -20.85 46.38 9.25
CA TYR A 213 -21.39 46.36 10.61
C TYR A 213 -20.67 47.39 11.51
N TYR A 214 -19.34 47.38 11.51
CA TYR A 214 -18.56 48.28 12.36
C TYR A 214 -18.61 49.74 11.93
N TYR A 215 -18.65 50.01 10.63
CA TYR A 215 -18.52 51.37 10.07
C TYR A 215 -19.85 52.02 9.69
N GLN A 216 -20.90 51.26 9.37
CA GLN A 216 -22.20 51.82 8.97
C GLN A 216 -23.33 51.50 9.95
N ALA A 217 -23.36 50.29 10.53
CA ALA A 217 -24.54 49.82 11.29
C ALA A 217 -24.39 49.85 12.81
N LYS A 218 -23.17 50.04 13.34
CA LYS A 218 -22.87 50.00 14.78
C LYS A 218 -23.75 50.93 15.61
N ASP A 219 -23.97 52.16 15.13
CA ASP A 219 -24.73 53.16 15.87
C ASP A 219 -26.25 52.91 15.80
N HIS A 220 -26.76 52.42 14.66
CA HIS A 220 -28.17 52.04 14.51
C HIS A 220 -28.54 50.81 15.36
N VAL A 221 -27.69 49.78 15.41
CA VAL A 221 -27.91 48.59 16.25
C VAL A 221 -27.84 48.96 17.73
N LYS A 222 -26.91 49.85 18.12
CA LYS A 222 -26.81 50.33 19.50
C LYS A 222 -28.05 51.12 19.94
N GLN A 223 -28.66 51.91 19.04
CA GLN A 223 -29.91 52.61 19.30
C GLN A 223 -31.11 51.65 19.43
N LEU A 224 -31.21 50.63 18.58
CA LEU A 224 -32.24 49.59 18.68
C LEU A 224 -32.17 48.80 19.99
N LEU A 225 -30.95 48.45 20.44
CA LEU A 225 -30.74 47.77 21.72
C LEU A 225 -31.11 48.67 22.91
N LYS A 226 -30.84 49.97 22.83
CA LYS A 226 -31.19 50.95 23.88
C LYS A 226 -32.70 51.18 23.98
N ASN A 227 -33.43 51.17 22.86
CA ASN A 227 -34.89 51.28 22.84
C ASN A 227 -35.61 50.07 23.46
N LYS A 228 -34.99 48.89 23.53
CA LYS A 228 -35.54 47.72 24.23
C LYS A 228 -35.39 47.78 25.76
N GLN A 229 -34.59 48.71 26.31
CA GLN A 229 -34.42 48.91 27.76
C GLN A 229 -35.11 50.21 28.21
N GLN A 230 -36.45 50.23 28.24
CA GLN A 230 -37.19 51.20 29.05
C GLN A 230 -37.64 50.53 30.37
N PRO A 231 -37.42 51.14 31.55
CA PRO A 231 -37.78 50.53 32.82
C PRO A 231 -39.31 50.53 33.05
N LEU A 232 -39.81 49.39 33.56
CA LEU A 232 -41.21 49.17 33.94
C LEU A 232 -41.65 50.18 35.04
N ARG A 233 -42.80 50.86 34.84
CA ARG A 233 -43.45 51.66 35.90
C ARG A 233 -44.06 50.72 36.96
N PRO A 234 -43.97 51.04 38.26
CA PRO A 234 -44.60 50.21 39.29
C PRO A 234 -46.14 50.41 39.29
N PRO A 235 -46.95 49.35 39.52
CA PRO A 235 -48.40 49.47 39.61
C PRO A 235 -48.87 50.07 40.94
N ARG A 236 -49.91 50.90 40.84
CA ARG A 236 -50.57 51.70 41.88
C ARG A 236 -51.56 50.84 42.70
N LYS A 237 -51.51 50.89 44.04
CA LYS A 237 -52.44 50.19 44.95
C LYS A 237 -53.89 50.67 44.75
N LYS A 238 -54.87 49.75 44.63
CA LYS A 238 -56.32 50.03 44.68
C LYS A 238 -56.88 49.78 46.08
N LYS A 239 -57.71 50.70 46.57
CA LYS A 239 -58.51 50.62 47.80
C LYS A 239 -59.71 49.68 47.61
N TYR A 240 -59.99 48.84 48.61
CA TYR A 240 -61.21 48.05 48.74
C TYR A 240 -62.39 48.92 49.17
N LEU A 241 -63.58 48.62 48.65
CA LEU A 241 -64.87 48.92 49.28
C LEU A 241 -65.73 47.66 49.19
N ASN A 242 -66.17 47.19 50.35
CA ASN A 242 -67.19 46.17 50.55
C ASN A 242 -68.57 46.79 50.35
N ASP A 243 -69.55 45.99 49.94
CA ASP A 243 -70.88 45.99 50.56
C ASP A 243 -71.57 44.64 50.29
N ASP A 244 -72.06 44.07 51.39
CA ASP A 244 -72.91 42.89 51.50
C ASP A 244 -74.36 43.23 51.08
N ASP A 245 -75.09 42.29 50.47
CA ASP A 245 -76.43 41.95 50.99
C ASP A 245 -76.94 40.59 50.44
N HIS A 246 -77.65 39.91 51.33
CA HIS A 246 -78.32 38.61 51.28
C HIS A 246 -79.44 38.49 50.24
N THR A 247 -79.72 37.25 49.78
CA THR A 247 -80.92 36.48 50.22
C THR A 247 -80.99 35.07 49.65
N ASN A 248 -81.37 34.13 50.52
CA ASN A 248 -81.68 32.72 50.27
C ASN A 248 -83.08 32.54 49.64
N ASN A 249 -83.31 31.45 48.87
CA ASN A 249 -84.15 30.30 49.28
C ASN A 249 -84.51 29.36 48.10
N GLU A 250 -84.42 28.05 48.39
CA GLU A 250 -85.31 26.90 48.07
C GLU A 250 -85.59 26.58 46.57
N VAL A 251 -85.54 25.34 46.08
CA VAL A 251 -85.89 23.99 46.62
C VAL A 251 -84.91 22.94 46.09
#